data_AF-A0AAN8ASJ3-F1
#
_entry.id   AF-A0AAN8ASJ3-F1
#
_cell.length_a   1.000
_cell.length_b   1.000
_cell.length_c   1.000
_cell.angle_alpha   90.00
_cell.angle_beta   90.00
_cell.angle_gamma   90.00
#
_symmetry.space_group_name_H-M   'P 1'
#
loop_
_entity.id
_entity.type
_entity.pdbx_description
1 polymer ?
#
loop_
_entity_poly.entity_id
_entity_poly.type
_entity_poly.pdbx_seq_one_letter_code
_entity_poly.pdbx_strand_id
1 'polypeptide(L)'
;MGRGEELSDFQRGRVVGCHLAKKSVREISALLKMPRSTVGHVIRRWKHEGITTALPRSGRPHKLKEEDRQVLEKMALKNCPTSVEALTAEFQSVSGARMQNRMAVVLCNLKPAKRRGVLSQAAVLCARSPDRSEILDPPRRAAPGAKVTAQGFPGEPDTELTPRQKVWKQIQPDLRTDSQCVATYRGSAFEITGMGVCKAQTMSNSEIK
;
A
#
# COMPACT_ATOMS: atom_id res chain seq x y z
N MET A 1 26.44 22.35 8.21
CA MET A 1 26.54 23.82 8.11
C MET A 1 25.20 24.40 8.54
N GLY A 2 25.20 25.20 9.62
CA GLY A 2 23.96 25.74 10.21
C GLY A 2 23.19 26.60 9.23
N ARG A 3 21.86 26.47 9.23
CA ARG A 3 20.97 27.39 8.51
C ARG A 3 21.13 28.77 9.17
N GLY A 4 21.84 29.69 8.53
CA GLY A 4 21.79 31.08 8.93
C GLY A 4 20.37 31.60 8.72
N GLU A 5 19.79 32.23 9.74
CA GLU A 5 18.49 32.89 9.62
C GLU A 5 18.54 33.92 8.48
N GLU A 6 17.55 33.86 7.58
CA GLU A 6 17.45 34.82 6.49
C GLU A 6 17.08 36.21 7.07
N LEU A 7 17.72 37.27 6.56
CA LEU A 7 17.39 38.64 6.99
C LEU A 7 15.95 38.98 6.66
N SER A 8 15.27 39.57 7.65
CA SER A 8 13.95 40.17 7.46
C SER A 8 13.98 41.30 6.43
N ASP A 9 12.84 41.53 5.78
CA ASP A 9 12.66 42.62 4.82
C ASP A 9 12.95 43.98 5.48
N PHE A 10 12.61 44.14 6.75
CA PHE A 10 12.92 45.34 7.53
C PHE A 10 14.42 45.56 7.70
N GLN A 11 15.19 44.53 8.04
CA GLN A 11 16.65 44.63 8.17
C GLN A 11 17.31 44.97 6.82
N ARG A 12 16.82 44.40 5.71
CA ARG A 12 17.28 44.74 4.35
C ARG A 12 16.95 46.19 3.99
N GLY A 13 15.75 46.64 4.33
CA GLY A 13 15.32 48.03 4.16
C GLY A 13 16.20 49.02 4.94
N ARG A 14 16.56 48.71 6.19
CA ARG A 14 17.49 49.54 6.99
C ARG A 14 18.88 49.67 6.37
N VAL A 15 19.40 48.58 5.79
CA VAL A 15 20.68 48.59 5.07
C VAL A 15 20.60 49.53 3.85
N VAL A 16 19.56 49.41 3.03
CA VAL A 16 19.37 50.26 1.85
C VAL A 16 19.17 51.72 2.26
N GLY A 17 18.36 52.00 3.28
CA GLY A 17 18.16 53.35 3.79
C GLY A 17 19.46 54.00 4.28
N CYS A 18 20.32 53.25 4.98
CA CYS A 18 21.62 53.77 5.40
C CYS A 18 22.58 53.99 4.22
N HIS A 19 22.48 53.17 3.16
CA HIS A 19 23.26 53.36 1.93
C HIS A 19 22.83 54.62 1.17
N LEU A 20 21.52 54.89 1.08
CA LEU A 20 20.96 56.12 0.51
C LEU A 20 21.39 57.36 1.30
N ALA A 21 21.56 57.23 2.62
CA ALA A 21 22.15 58.25 3.48
C ALA A 21 23.69 58.40 3.34
N LYS A 22 24.28 57.86 2.26
CA LYS A 22 25.72 57.91 1.92
C LYS A 22 26.68 57.32 2.96
N LYS A 23 26.20 56.45 3.86
CA LYS A 23 27.08 55.73 4.79
C LYS A 23 27.87 54.64 4.07
N SER A 24 29.12 54.45 4.47
CA SER A 24 29.98 53.39 3.96
C SER A 24 29.53 52.02 4.47
N VAL A 25 29.88 50.95 3.74
CA VAL A 25 29.59 49.56 4.14
C VAL A 25 30.13 49.22 5.54
N ARG A 26 31.27 49.83 5.92
CA ARG A 26 31.89 49.64 7.25
C ARG A 26 31.04 50.26 8.35
N GLU A 27 30.54 51.47 8.14
CA GLU A 27 29.67 52.17 9.10
C GLU A 27 28.30 51.49 9.21
N ILE A 28 27.71 51.06 8.09
CA ILE A 28 26.43 50.33 8.08
C ILE A 28 26.56 49.00 8.83
N SER A 29 27.66 48.27 8.62
CA SER A 29 27.97 47.03 9.33
C SER A 29 28.08 47.24 10.84
N ALA A 30 28.77 48.30 11.28
CA ALA A 30 28.89 48.64 12.69
C ALA A 30 27.54 49.06 13.31
N LEU A 31 26.76 49.88 12.61
CA LEU A 31 25.47 50.39 13.08
C LEU A 31 24.40 49.31 13.22
N LEU A 32 24.33 48.40 12.25
CA LEU A 32 23.31 47.35 12.22
C LEU A 32 23.78 46.04 12.87
N LYS A 33 25.04 45.98 13.34
CA LYS A 33 25.69 44.76 13.87
C LYS A 33 25.57 43.58 12.89
N MET A 34 25.78 43.86 11.60
CA MET A 34 25.68 42.87 10.52
C MET A 34 27.04 42.66 9.85
N PRO A 35 27.35 41.45 9.36
CA PRO A 35 28.60 41.21 8.62
C PRO A 35 28.71 42.10 7.38
N ARG A 36 29.92 42.61 7.11
CA ARG A 36 30.20 43.48 5.94
C ARG A 36 29.84 42.81 4.61
N SER A 37 30.03 41.49 4.52
CA SER A 37 29.63 40.67 3.36
C SER A 37 28.13 40.72 3.12
N THR A 38 27.33 40.60 4.18
CA THR A 38 25.87 40.66 4.13
C THR A 38 25.36 42.04 3.73
N VAL A 39 25.94 43.11 4.31
CA VAL A 39 25.61 44.49 3.94
C VAL A 39 25.93 44.75 2.47
N GLY A 40 27.12 44.32 2.01
CA GLY A 40 27.52 44.45 0.62
C GLY A 40 26.62 43.66 -0.34
N HIS A 41 26.20 42.45 0.04
CA HIS A 41 25.30 41.62 -0.74
C HIS A 41 23.92 42.27 -0.92
N VAL A 42 23.34 42.81 0.16
CA VAL A 42 22.04 43.50 0.11
C VAL A 42 22.10 44.75 -0.78
N ILE A 43 23.13 45.58 -0.65
CA ILE A 43 23.30 46.78 -1.48
C ILE A 43 23.47 46.39 -2.96
N ARG A 44 24.26 45.36 -3.26
CA ARG A 44 24.48 44.90 -4.63
C ARG A 44 23.19 44.36 -5.26
N ARG A 45 22.45 43.53 -4.53
CA ARG A 45 21.15 43.00 -4.99
C ARG A 45 20.16 44.13 -5.24
N TRP A 46 20.04 45.09 -4.31
CA TRP A 46 19.15 46.24 -4.47
C TRP A 46 19.51 47.11 -5.68
N LYS A 47 20.80 47.38 -5.95
CA LYS A 47 21.21 48.15 -7.13
C LYS A 47 20.87 47.48 -8.46
N HIS A 48 20.83 46.14 -8.50
CA HIS A 48 20.63 45.38 -9.73
C HIS A 48 19.17 44.99 -9.96
N GLU A 49 18.44 44.66 -8.89
CA GLU A 49 17.06 44.14 -8.96
C GLU A 49 16.02 45.17 -8.49
N GLY A 50 16.41 46.23 -7.77
CA GLY A 50 15.50 47.24 -7.22
C GLY A 50 14.61 46.75 -6.06
N ILE A 51 14.71 45.47 -5.68
CA ILE A 51 13.82 44.81 -4.71
C ILE A 51 14.52 44.64 -3.36
N THR A 52 13.82 44.95 -2.27
CA THR A 52 14.29 44.75 -0.89
C THR A 52 13.70 43.49 -0.23
N THR A 53 12.61 42.96 -0.79
CA THR A 53 11.92 41.76 -0.30
C THR A 53 12.53 40.48 -0.87
N ALA A 54 12.49 39.40 -0.11
CA ALA A 54 12.85 38.10 -0.65
C ALA A 54 11.77 37.61 -1.62
N LEU A 55 12.10 37.44 -2.90
CA LEU A 55 11.19 36.79 -3.84
C LEU A 55 10.91 35.35 -3.38
N PRO A 56 9.65 34.88 -3.43
CA PRO A 56 9.33 33.49 -3.19
C PRO A 56 10.20 32.62 -4.09
N ARG A 57 10.85 31.60 -3.51
CA ARG A 57 11.59 30.63 -4.32
C ARG A 57 10.57 29.92 -5.22
N SER A 58 10.64 30.15 -6.52
CA SER A 58 9.94 29.31 -7.48
C SER A 58 10.59 27.93 -7.39
N GLY A 59 9.93 27.05 -6.63
CA GLY A 59 10.33 25.65 -6.52
C GLY A 59 10.28 24.97 -7.89
N ARG A 60 10.68 23.69 -7.91
CA ARG A 60 10.51 22.86 -9.11
C ARG A 60 9.04 22.94 -9.56
N PRO A 61 8.75 23.33 -10.80
CA PRO A 61 7.38 23.39 -11.29
C PRO A 61 6.71 22.02 -11.08
N HIS A 62 5.47 22.05 -10.61
CA HIS A 62 4.72 20.83 -10.35
C HIS A 62 4.46 20.13 -11.68
N LYS A 63 4.60 18.80 -11.72
CA LYS A 63 4.45 18.01 -12.95
C LYS A 63 3.05 18.11 -13.58
N LEU A 64 2.06 18.46 -12.77
CA LEU A 64 0.66 18.61 -13.14
C LEU A 64 0.23 20.04 -12.86
N LYS A 65 -0.51 20.64 -13.79
CA LYS A 65 -1.13 21.94 -13.59
C LYS A 65 -2.37 21.80 -12.70
N GLU A 66 -2.84 22.92 -12.15
CA GLU A 66 -4.02 22.94 -11.28
C GLU A 66 -5.29 22.47 -11.99
N GLU A 67 -5.41 22.76 -13.29
CA GLU A 67 -6.48 22.25 -14.16
C GLU A 67 -6.48 20.72 -14.24
N ASP A 68 -5.32 20.10 -14.47
CA ASP A 68 -5.19 18.63 -14.52
C ASP A 68 -5.53 17.99 -13.17
N ARG A 69 -5.16 18.66 -12.08
CA ARG A 69 -5.43 18.22 -10.71
C ARG A 69 -6.93 18.20 -10.41
N GLN A 70 -7.66 19.25 -10.81
CA GLN A 70 -9.12 19.32 -10.67
C GLN A 70 -9.83 18.28 -11.52
N VAL A 71 -9.33 17.98 -12.72
CA VAL A 71 -9.87 16.91 -13.59
C VAL A 71 -9.68 15.55 -12.93
N LEU A 72 -8.48 15.27 -12.40
CA LEU A 72 -8.20 14.03 -11.67
C LEU A 72 -9.09 13.87 -10.43
N GLU A 73 -9.30 14.95 -9.68
CA GLU A 73 -10.18 14.94 -8.50
C GLU A 73 -11.64 14.66 -8.89
N LYS A 74 -12.14 15.27 -9.97
CA LYS A 74 -13.48 14.97 -10.52
C LYS A 74 -13.61 13.53 -10.99
N MET A 75 -12.59 12.98 -11.65
CA MET A 75 -12.57 11.58 -12.07
C MET A 75 -12.55 10.62 -10.87
N ALA A 76 -11.80 10.95 -9.82
CA ALA A 76 -11.74 10.17 -8.60
C ALA A 76 -13.07 10.20 -7.84
N LEU A 77 -13.73 11.36 -7.74
CA LEU A 77 -15.04 11.50 -7.12
C LEU A 77 -16.14 10.77 -7.92
N LYS A 78 -16.08 10.81 -9.26
CA LYS A 78 -17.03 10.11 -10.13
C LYS A 78 -16.88 8.58 -10.07
N ASN A 79 -15.65 8.10 -9.84
CA ASN A 79 -15.35 6.68 -9.67
C ASN A 79 -15.10 6.31 -8.19
N CYS A 80 -15.65 7.09 -7.23
CA CYS A 80 -15.59 6.75 -5.82
C CYS A 80 -16.82 5.91 -5.51
N PRO A 81 -16.72 4.57 -5.43
CA PRO A 81 -17.86 3.77 -5.06
C PRO A 81 -18.22 4.10 -3.61
N THR A 82 -19.43 4.63 -3.44
CA THR A 82 -19.94 5.24 -2.20
C THR A 82 -20.33 4.23 -1.13
N SER A 83 -20.44 2.95 -1.47
CA SER A 83 -20.76 1.88 -0.53
C SER A 83 -19.85 0.67 -0.73
N VAL A 84 -19.49 0.03 0.39
CA VAL A 84 -18.81 -1.27 0.40
C VAL A 84 -19.62 -2.31 -0.38
N GLU A 85 -20.94 -2.19 -0.42
CA GLU A 85 -21.82 -3.06 -1.21
C GLU A 85 -21.66 -2.84 -2.71
N ALA A 86 -21.57 -1.58 -3.17
CA ALA A 86 -21.35 -1.26 -4.58
C ALA A 86 -19.96 -1.74 -5.06
N LEU A 87 -18.93 -1.53 -4.23
CA LEU A 87 -17.59 -2.10 -4.44
C LEU A 87 -17.63 -3.62 -4.54
N THR A 88 -18.38 -4.26 -3.65
CA THR A 88 -18.47 -5.71 -3.59
C THR A 88 -19.27 -6.25 -4.77
N ALA A 89 -20.32 -5.57 -5.22
CA ALA A 89 -21.11 -5.93 -6.38
C ALA A 89 -20.32 -5.76 -7.69
N GLU A 90 -19.60 -4.65 -7.88
CA GLU A 90 -18.69 -4.46 -9.01
C GLU A 90 -17.56 -5.49 -8.98
N PHE A 91 -16.95 -5.73 -7.82
CA PHE A 91 -15.93 -6.76 -7.67
C PHE A 91 -16.48 -8.15 -8.00
N GLN A 92 -17.67 -8.51 -7.51
CA GLN A 92 -18.33 -9.79 -7.81
C GLN A 92 -18.67 -9.91 -9.29
N SER A 93 -19.13 -8.83 -9.93
CA SER A 93 -19.44 -8.77 -11.35
C SER A 93 -18.19 -8.92 -12.23
N VAL A 94 -17.07 -8.34 -11.83
CA VAL A 94 -15.81 -8.37 -12.58
C VAL A 94 -15.01 -9.65 -12.31
N SER A 95 -15.06 -10.17 -11.08
CA SER A 95 -14.31 -11.37 -10.67
C SER A 95 -15.09 -12.68 -10.81
N GLY A 96 -16.42 -12.62 -10.96
CA GLY A 96 -17.31 -13.79 -10.92
C GLY A 96 -17.40 -14.47 -9.55
N ALA A 97 -16.71 -13.97 -8.52
CA ALA A 97 -16.59 -14.62 -7.23
C ALA A 97 -17.56 -14.03 -6.21
N ARG A 98 -18.66 -14.72 -5.92
CA ARG A 98 -19.60 -14.37 -4.82
C ARG A 98 -18.93 -14.58 -3.46
N MET A 99 -18.22 -13.57 -2.96
CA MET A 99 -17.42 -13.66 -1.73
C MET A 99 -18.22 -13.51 -0.44
N GLN A 100 -19.37 -12.85 -0.47
CA GLN A 100 -20.07 -12.47 0.74
C GLN A 100 -20.92 -13.62 1.30
N ASN A 101 -20.81 -13.85 2.61
CA ASN A 101 -21.46 -14.94 3.33
C ASN A 101 -21.18 -16.34 2.72
N ARG A 102 -19.96 -16.52 2.19
CA ARG A 102 -19.51 -17.76 1.57
C ARG A 102 -18.60 -18.54 2.52
N MET A 103 -18.87 -19.83 2.67
CA MET A 103 -17.98 -20.76 3.36
C MET A 103 -16.73 -21.02 2.52
N ALA A 104 -15.58 -21.16 3.17
CA ALA A 104 -14.31 -21.39 2.49
C ALA A 104 -13.38 -22.26 3.34
N VAL A 105 -12.49 -22.99 2.68
CA VAL A 105 -11.35 -23.64 3.34
C VAL A 105 -10.19 -22.65 3.44
N VAL A 106 -9.64 -22.49 4.64
CA VAL A 106 -8.61 -21.50 4.94
C VAL A 106 -7.38 -22.14 5.60
N LEU A 107 -6.21 -21.65 5.23
CA LEU A 107 -4.95 -21.95 5.89
C LEU A 107 -4.67 -20.89 6.97
N CYS A 108 -4.75 -21.30 8.23
CA CYS A 108 -4.76 -20.40 9.39
C CYS A 108 -3.42 -20.26 10.13
N ASN A 109 -2.47 -21.16 9.91
CA ASN A 109 -1.19 -21.16 10.61
C ASN A 109 -0.04 -20.55 9.80
N LEU A 110 -0.34 -19.76 8.76
CA LEU A 110 0.68 -18.97 8.07
C LEU A 110 1.09 -17.77 8.95
N LYS A 111 2.37 -17.42 8.90
CA LYS A 111 2.83 -16.15 9.46
C LYS A 111 2.03 -14.97 8.85
N PRO A 112 1.37 -14.12 9.65
CA PRO A 112 0.61 -13.00 9.14
C PRO A 112 1.47 -12.06 8.28
N ALA A 113 0.92 -11.64 7.14
CA ALA A 113 1.62 -10.82 6.17
C ALA A 113 0.78 -9.61 5.73
N LYS A 114 1.42 -8.45 5.59
CA LYS A 114 0.76 -7.24 5.09
C LYS A 114 0.56 -7.33 3.59
N ARG A 115 -0.68 -7.15 3.12
CA ARG A 115 -1.05 -7.00 1.71
C ARG A 115 -1.68 -5.62 1.52
N ARG A 116 -1.02 -4.75 0.75
CA ARG A 116 -1.46 -3.36 0.48
C ARG A 116 -1.81 -2.58 1.76
N GLY A 117 -1.01 -2.74 2.80
CA GLY A 117 -1.20 -2.07 4.10
C GLY A 117 -2.13 -2.79 5.09
N VAL A 118 -2.94 -3.75 4.63
CA VAL A 118 -3.84 -4.53 5.49
C VAL A 118 -3.16 -5.84 5.92
N LEU A 119 -3.23 -6.18 7.21
CA LEU A 119 -2.66 -7.42 7.73
C LEU A 119 -3.57 -8.62 7.39
N SER A 120 -3.05 -9.58 6.62
CA SER A 120 -3.73 -10.84 6.31
C SER A 120 -3.26 -11.90 7.30
N GLN A 121 -4.20 -12.49 8.07
CA GLN A 121 -3.91 -13.52 9.07
C GLN A 121 -4.12 -14.95 8.56
N ALA A 122 -4.78 -15.11 7.42
CA ALA A 122 -5.03 -16.40 6.78
C ALA A 122 -5.00 -16.28 5.25
N ALA A 123 -4.94 -17.43 4.58
CA ALA A 123 -5.08 -17.56 3.14
C ALA A 123 -6.27 -18.48 2.81
N VAL A 124 -7.12 -18.05 1.88
CA VAL A 124 -8.20 -18.90 1.33
C VAL A 124 -7.57 -19.87 0.33
N LEU A 125 -7.92 -21.17 0.44
CA LEU A 125 -7.48 -22.17 -0.52
C LEU A 125 -8.39 -22.18 -1.75
N CYS A 126 -7.76 -22.13 -2.92
CA CYS A 126 -8.44 -22.13 -4.20
C CYS A 126 -7.86 -23.17 -5.14
N ALA A 127 -8.72 -23.84 -5.90
CA ALA A 127 -8.31 -24.51 -7.13
C ALA A 127 -7.94 -23.44 -8.18
N ARG A 128 -6.86 -23.66 -8.93
CA ARG A 128 -6.32 -22.67 -9.84
C ARG A 128 -5.83 -23.27 -11.15
N SER A 129 -6.13 -22.56 -12.23
CA SER A 129 -5.60 -22.73 -13.58
C SER A 129 -4.98 -21.40 -14.03
N PRO A 130 -4.34 -21.34 -15.22
CA PRO A 130 -3.79 -20.09 -15.74
C PRO A 130 -4.82 -18.95 -15.81
N ASP A 131 -6.06 -19.27 -16.16
CA ASP A 131 -7.10 -18.28 -16.48
C ASP A 131 -8.19 -18.15 -15.41
N ARG A 132 -8.33 -19.13 -14.49
CA ARG A 132 -9.41 -19.18 -13.50
C ARG A 132 -8.91 -19.57 -12.12
N SER A 133 -9.60 -19.07 -11.09
CA SER A 133 -9.45 -19.53 -9.72
C SER A 133 -10.82 -19.76 -9.09
N GLU A 134 -11.01 -20.89 -8.42
CA GLU A 134 -12.24 -21.25 -7.71
C GLU A 134 -11.95 -21.54 -6.24
N ILE A 135 -12.73 -20.93 -5.36
CA ILE A 135 -12.64 -21.19 -3.91
C ILE A 135 -13.10 -22.61 -3.63
N LEU A 136 -12.36 -23.32 -2.77
CA LEU A 136 -12.76 -24.64 -2.30
C LEU A 136 -13.95 -24.51 -1.34
N ASP A 137 -15.01 -25.25 -1.66
CA ASP A 137 -16.21 -25.35 -0.87
C ASP A 137 -16.09 -26.49 0.16
N PRO A 138 -16.26 -26.20 1.47
CA PRO A 138 -16.38 -27.27 2.46
C PRO A 138 -17.73 -28.00 2.30
N PRO A 139 -17.89 -29.18 2.90
CA PRO A 139 -19.17 -29.87 2.91
C PRO A 139 -20.28 -29.01 3.54
N ARG A 140 -21.51 -29.12 3.03
CA ARG A 140 -22.65 -28.24 3.38
C ARG A 140 -22.96 -28.12 4.88
N ARG A 141 -22.57 -29.11 5.69
CA ARG A 141 -22.83 -29.16 7.14
C ARG A 141 -21.67 -28.62 7.98
N ALA A 142 -20.60 -28.13 7.35
CA ALA A 142 -19.43 -27.61 8.05
C ALA A 142 -19.75 -26.32 8.82
N ALA A 143 -19.36 -26.27 10.09
CA ALA A 143 -19.36 -25.06 10.88
C ALA A 143 -18.03 -24.30 10.72
N PRO A 144 -18.02 -22.96 10.82
CA PRO A 144 -16.78 -22.19 10.91
C PRO A 144 -15.85 -22.73 12.01
N GLY A 145 -14.58 -22.91 11.68
CA GLY A 145 -13.58 -23.48 12.61
C GLY A 145 -13.47 -25.01 12.59
N ALA A 146 -14.31 -25.72 11.82
CA ALA A 146 -14.14 -27.14 11.60
C ALA A 146 -12.77 -27.45 10.97
N LYS A 147 -12.06 -28.42 11.54
CA LYS A 147 -10.74 -28.85 11.06
C LYS A 147 -10.90 -29.71 9.79
N VAL A 148 -10.11 -29.38 8.76
CA VAL A 148 -9.97 -30.20 7.56
C VAL A 148 -8.76 -31.10 7.71
N THR A 149 -8.94 -32.39 7.47
CA THR A 149 -7.89 -33.42 7.57
C THR A 149 -7.77 -34.18 6.26
N ALA A 150 -6.63 -34.82 6.02
CA ALA A 150 -6.44 -35.76 4.92
C ALA A 150 -6.13 -37.14 5.50
N GLN A 151 -6.83 -38.17 5.02
CA GLN A 151 -6.65 -39.54 5.50
C GLN A 151 -5.20 -39.99 5.31
N GLY A 152 -4.65 -40.74 6.27
CA GLY A 152 -3.26 -41.24 6.22
C GLY A 152 -2.18 -40.23 6.65
N PHE A 153 -2.57 -39.00 7.01
CA PHE A 153 -1.65 -37.98 7.52
C PHE A 153 -2.04 -37.51 8.93
N PRO A 154 -1.87 -38.36 9.96
CA PRO A 154 -2.15 -37.95 11.34
C PRO A 154 -1.12 -36.93 11.82
N GLY A 155 -1.55 -35.96 12.62
CA GLY A 155 -0.67 -34.97 13.23
C GLY A 155 -1.41 -33.74 13.71
N GLU A 156 -0.79 -32.99 14.60
CA GLU A 156 -1.25 -31.65 14.98
C GLU A 156 -0.53 -30.60 14.13
N PRO A 157 -1.23 -29.54 13.70
CA PRO A 157 -0.62 -28.48 12.92
C PRO A 157 0.37 -27.66 13.75
N ASP A 158 1.43 -27.18 13.11
CA ASP A 158 2.34 -26.20 13.72
C ASP A 158 1.58 -24.94 14.14
N THR A 159 2.00 -24.34 15.27
CA THR A 159 1.43 -23.08 15.76
C THR A 159 1.62 -21.94 14.75
N GLU A 160 2.78 -21.86 14.10
CA GLU A 160 3.05 -20.91 13.03
C GLU A 160 4.04 -21.52 12.00
N LEU A 161 3.66 -21.53 10.73
CA LEU A 161 4.49 -21.91 9.60
C LEU A 161 5.45 -20.76 9.27
N THR A 162 6.72 -20.94 9.63
CA THR A 162 7.74 -19.92 9.34
C THR A 162 8.23 -20.03 7.88
N PRO A 163 8.43 -18.90 7.16
CA PRO A 163 8.93 -18.93 5.79
C PRO A 163 10.30 -19.61 5.60
N ARG A 164 11.09 -19.70 6.68
CA ARG A 164 12.42 -20.34 6.68
C ARG A 164 12.33 -21.85 6.48
N GLN A 165 11.33 -22.49 7.09
CA GLN A 165 11.16 -23.96 7.01
C GLN A 165 10.62 -24.40 5.64
N LYS A 166 10.02 -23.48 4.86
CA LYS A 166 9.50 -23.74 3.50
C LYS A 166 8.51 -24.91 3.42
N VAL A 167 7.88 -25.32 4.54
CA VAL A 167 6.94 -26.45 4.61
C VAL A 167 5.84 -26.33 3.55
N TRP A 168 5.19 -25.16 3.46
CA TRP A 168 4.16 -24.91 2.45
C TRP A 168 4.66 -25.14 1.02
N LYS A 169 5.90 -24.74 0.69
CA LYS A 169 6.48 -24.95 -0.65
C LYS A 169 6.72 -26.41 -0.97
N GLN A 170 6.91 -27.26 0.04
CA GLN A 170 7.07 -28.70 -0.13
C GLN A 170 5.72 -29.41 -0.26
N ILE A 171 4.68 -28.94 0.45
CA ILE A 171 3.34 -29.52 0.44
C ILE A 171 2.55 -29.12 -0.81
N GLN A 172 2.67 -27.86 -1.23
CA GLN A 172 1.85 -27.28 -2.31
C GLN A 172 1.84 -28.09 -3.62
N PRO A 173 2.96 -28.64 -4.14
CA PRO A 173 2.95 -29.42 -5.39
C PRO A 173 2.06 -30.68 -5.34
N ASP A 174 1.83 -31.19 -4.14
CA ASP A 174 1.03 -32.39 -3.89
C ASP A 174 -0.46 -32.05 -3.60
N LEU A 175 -0.81 -30.76 -3.50
CA LEU A 175 -2.17 -30.27 -3.30
C LEU A 175 -2.86 -30.02 -4.64
N ARG A 176 -3.87 -30.83 -4.94
CA ARG A 176 -4.58 -30.79 -6.23
C ARG A 176 -6.00 -31.31 -6.12
N THR A 177 -6.87 -30.87 -7.01
CA THR A 177 -8.20 -31.48 -7.16
C THR A 177 -8.11 -32.76 -7.99
N ASP A 178 -8.99 -33.73 -7.73
CA ASP A 178 -9.12 -34.96 -8.52
C ASP A 178 -10.09 -34.80 -9.70
N SER A 179 -10.41 -35.91 -10.39
CA SER A 179 -11.36 -35.93 -11.51
C SER A 179 -12.80 -35.59 -11.11
N GLN A 180 -13.16 -35.71 -9.82
CA GLN A 180 -14.46 -35.36 -9.26
C GLN A 180 -14.48 -33.98 -8.58
N CYS A 181 -13.46 -33.16 -8.84
CA CYS A 181 -13.25 -31.84 -8.25
C CYS A 181 -13.03 -31.87 -6.73
N VAL A 182 -12.73 -33.02 -6.13
CA VAL A 182 -12.42 -33.15 -4.69
C VAL A 182 -11.01 -32.64 -4.45
N ALA A 183 -10.84 -31.78 -3.45
CA ALA A 183 -9.50 -31.34 -3.03
C ALA A 183 -8.76 -32.49 -2.36
N THR A 184 -7.52 -32.74 -2.78
CA THR A 184 -6.70 -33.84 -2.26
C THR A 184 -5.28 -33.40 -1.92
N TYR A 185 -4.67 -34.11 -0.98
CA TYR A 185 -3.23 -34.12 -0.74
C TYR A 185 -2.69 -35.50 -1.01
N ARG A 186 -1.79 -35.64 -1.99
CA ARG A 186 -1.25 -36.94 -2.44
C ARG A 186 -2.35 -37.98 -2.73
N GLY A 187 -3.46 -37.53 -3.31
CA GLY A 187 -4.63 -38.37 -3.61
C GLY A 187 -5.57 -38.63 -2.43
N SER A 188 -5.22 -38.24 -1.21
CA SER A 188 -6.10 -38.36 -0.04
C SER A 188 -7.03 -37.15 0.06
N ALA A 189 -8.33 -37.39 0.14
CA ALA A 189 -9.33 -36.33 0.13
C ALA A 189 -9.26 -35.43 1.37
N PHE A 190 -9.49 -34.13 1.14
CA PHE A 190 -9.72 -33.16 2.21
C PHE A 190 -11.10 -33.40 2.78
N GLU A 191 -11.15 -33.89 4.01
CA GLU A 191 -12.38 -34.23 4.69
C GLU A 191 -12.55 -33.45 6.00
N ILE A 192 -13.81 -33.26 6.37
CA ILE A 192 -14.19 -32.90 7.73
C ILE A 192 -14.84 -34.14 8.31
N THR A 193 -14.27 -34.66 9.40
CA THR A 193 -14.68 -35.93 10.02
C THR A 193 -16.19 -35.96 10.25
N GLY A 194 -16.86 -36.93 9.64
CA GLY A 194 -18.32 -37.13 9.75
C GLY A 194 -19.20 -36.17 8.94
N MET A 195 -18.64 -35.24 8.15
CA MET A 195 -19.41 -34.25 7.37
C MET A 195 -19.20 -34.35 5.85
N GLY A 196 -18.07 -34.91 5.40
CA GLY A 196 -17.76 -35.15 3.99
C GLY A 196 -16.51 -34.41 3.50
N VAL A 197 -16.39 -34.29 2.18
CA VAL A 197 -15.17 -33.80 1.51
C VAL A 197 -15.31 -32.36 0.99
N CYS A 198 -14.17 -31.67 0.88
CA CYS A 198 -14.07 -30.33 0.29
C CYS A 198 -13.90 -30.44 -1.23
N LYS A 199 -14.59 -29.58 -2.00
CA LYS A 199 -14.60 -29.64 -3.46
C LYS A 199 -14.40 -28.27 -4.11
N ALA A 200 -13.79 -28.23 -5.29
CA ALA A 200 -13.96 -27.12 -6.23
C ALA A 200 -15.32 -27.22 -6.93
N GLN A 201 -15.76 -26.11 -7.55
CA GLN A 201 -17.08 -26.07 -8.20
C GLN A 201 -17.05 -26.84 -9.53
N THR A 202 -16.04 -26.55 -10.36
CA THR A 202 -15.91 -27.14 -11.70
C THR A 202 -14.47 -27.56 -12.04
N MET A 203 -13.49 -27.16 -11.23
CA MET A 203 -12.07 -27.41 -11.51
C MET A 203 -11.61 -28.79 -11.03
N SER A 204 -11.53 -29.74 -11.96
CA SER A 204 -10.87 -31.04 -11.77
C SER A 204 -9.39 -30.98 -12.14
N ASN A 205 -8.58 -31.89 -11.59
CA ASN A 205 -7.14 -32.03 -11.89
C ASN A 205 -6.34 -30.72 -11.85
N SER A 206 -6.70 -29.81 -10.95
CA SER A 206 -6.16 -28.45 -10.88
C SER A 206 -5.30 -28.26 -9.63
N GLU A 207 -4.30 -27.38 -9.70
CA GLU A 207 -3.45 -27.05 -8.55
C GLU A 207 -4.26 -26.32 -7.47
N ILE A 208 -3.96 -26.58 -6.20
CA ILE A 208 -4.53 -25.83 -5.08
C ILE A 208 -3.48 -24.84 -4.53
N LYS A 209 -3.87 -23.57 -4.36
CA LYS A 209 -3.00 -22.49 -3.84
C LYS A 209 -3.68 -21.65 -2.78
#